data_AF-A0A3N4VBM3-F1
#
_entry.id   AF-A0A3N4VBM3-F1
#
_cell.length_a   1.000
_cell.length_b   1.000
_cell.length_c   1.000
_cell.angle_alpha   90.00
_cell.angle_beta   90.00
_cell.angle_gamma   90.00
#
_symmetry.space_group_name_H-M   'P 1'
#
loop_
_entity.id
_entity.type
_entity.pdbx_description
1 polymer ?
#
loop_
_entity_poly.entity_id
_entity_poly.type
_entity_poly.pdbx_seq_one_letter_code
_entity_poly.pdbx_strand_id
1 'polypeptide(L)'
;MSDALPARCACGCAAPAAARAHAIARALAEDDLDLALRTGLLDAADCPQCAPACRERTQAARRARLAALAARERYRARAARLARRAQERARERAAAQPAAGAPALPEAAAAALARALAKARQRHKP
;
A
#
# COMPACT_ATOMS: atom_id res chain seq x y z
N MET A 1 2.15 -26.27 -21.74
CA MET A 1 0.73 -26.64 -21.87
C MET A 1 0.02 -25.44 -22.45
N SER A 2 -0.26 -25.49 -23.75
CA SER A 2 -0.99 -24.43 -24.44
C SER A 2 -2.47 -24.59 -24.13
N ASP A 3 -2.94 -24.02 -23.02
CA ASP A 3 -4.37 -23.90 -22.79
C ASP A 3 -4.94 -22.95 -23.84
N ALA A 4 -5.72 -23.52 -24.77
CA ALA A 4 -6.42 -22.75 -25.77
C ALA A 4 -7.37 -21.78 -25.06
N LEU A 5 -7.16 -20.48 -25.26
CA LEU A 5 -8.04 -19.47 -24.70
C LEU A 5 -9.47 -19.72 -25.19
N PRO A 6 -10.48 -19.57 -24.32
CA PRO A 6 -11.87 -19.82 -24.70
C PRO A 6 -12.28 -18.94 -25.87
N ALA A 7 -12.83 -19.60 -26.91
CA ALA A 7 -13.35 -18.91 -28.09
C ALA A 7 -14.56 -18.02 -27.77
N ARG A 8 -15.30 -18.33 -26.70
CA ARG A 8 -16.51 -17.61 -26.28
C ARG A 8 -16.36 -16.93 -24.92
N CYS A 9 -16.90 -15.73 -24.84
CA CYS A 9 -16.99 -14.91 -23.65
C CYS A 9 -18.13 -15.37 -22.71
N ALA A 10 -18.05 -15.00 -21.44
CA ALA A 10 -19.14 -15.19 -20.47
C ALA A 10 -20.46 -14.49 -20.87
N CYS A 11 -20.40 -13.44 -21.71
CA CYS A 11 -21.59 -12.79 -22.27
C CYS A 11 -22.08 -13.39 -23.62
N GLY A 12 -21.46 -14.48 -24.09
CA GLY A 12 -21.83 -15.13 -25.36
C GLY A 12 -21.10 -14.62 -26.61
N CYS A 13 -20.33 -13.53 -26.51
CA CYS A 13 -19.50 -13.03 -27.61
C CYS A 13 -18.51 -14.10 -28.11
N ALA A 14 -18.36 -14.25 -29.43
CA ALA A 14 -17.50 -15.25 -30.08
C ALA A 14 -16.46 -14.62 -31.03
N ALA A 15 -16.17 -13.33 -30.86
CA ALA A 15 -15.15 -12.62 -31.64
C ALA A 15 -13.77 -13.30 -31.54
N PRO A 16 -13.18 -13.79 -32.65
CA PRO A 16 -11.97 -14.60 -32.60
C PRO A 16 -10.74 -13.81 -32.16
N ALA A 17 -10.66 -12.52 -32.52
CA ALA A 17 -9.56 -11.64 -32.12
C ALA A 17 -9.56 -11.29 -30.62
N ALA A 18 -10.62 -11.63 -29.88
CA ALA A 18 -10.81 -11.23 -28.49
C ALA A 18 -10.64 -12.38 -27.49
N ALA A 19 -10.00 -13.49 -27.88
CA ALA A 19 -9.85 -14.69 -27.05
C ALA A 19 -9.30 -14.41 -25.64
N ARG A 20 -8.32 -13.48 -25.52
CA ARG A 20 -7.77 -13.06 -24.22
C ARG A 20 -8.78 -12.30 -23.36
N ALA A 21 -9.53 -11.37 -23.95
CA ALA A 21 -10.58 -10.63 -23.24
C ALA A 21 -11.72 -11.56 -22.79
N HIS A 22 -12.05 -12.56 -23.60
CA HIS A 22 -13.05 -13.59 -23.28
C HIS A 22 -12.60 -14.47 -22.11
N ALA A 23 -11.35 -14.89 -22.12
CA ALA A 23 -10.75 -15.66 -21.03
C ALA A 23 -10.80 -14.90 -19.70
N ILE A 24 -10.44 -13.61 -19.71
CA ILE A 24 -10.54 -12.75 -18.53
C ILE A 24 -11.99 -12.62 -18.06
N ALA A 25 -12.92 -12.33 -18.97
CA ALA A 25 -14.33 -12.18 -18.62
C ALA A 25 -14.94 -13.46 -18.04
N ARG A 26 -14.50 -14.63 -18.49
CA ARG A 26 -14.90 -15.93 -17.92
C ARG A 26 -14.31 -16.16 -16.54
N ALA A 27 -13.01 -15.95 -16.37
CA ALA A 27 -12.35 -16.05 -15.08
C ALA A 27 -13.03 -15.14 -14.04
N LEU A 28 -13.36 -13.90 -14.40
CA LEU A 28 -14.10 -12.98 -13.53
C LEU A 28 -15.55 -13.43 -13.25
N ALA A 29 -16.22 -14.09 -14.19
CA ALA A 29 -17.57 -14.63 -13.96
C ALA A 29 -17.57 -15.82 -13.00
N GLU A 30 -16.45 -16.54 -12.93
CA GLU A 30 -16.20 -17.67 -12.02
C GLU A 30 -15.52 -17.21 -10.71
N ASP A 31 -15.38 -15.89 -10.50
CA ASP A 31 -14.66 -15.25 -9.39
C ASP A 31 -13.18 -15.69 -9.24
N ASP A 32 -12.59 -16.25 -10.30
CA ASP A 32 -11.18 -16.64 -10.38
C ASP A 32 -10.32 -15.43 -10.78
N LEU A 33 -10.08 -14.57 -9.80
CA LEU A 33 -9.25 -13.38 -9.99
C LEU A 33 -7.80 -13.72 -10.34
N ASP A 34 -7.27 -14.82 -9.83
CA ASP A 34 -5.88 -15.21 -10.06
C ASP A 34 -5.66 -15.69 -11.49
N LEU A 35 -6.61 -16.45 -12.05
CA LEU A 35 -6.62 -16.76 -13.47
C LEU A 35 -6.75 -15.49 -14.30
N ALA A 36 -7.69 -14.58 -13.97
CA ALA A 36 -7.85 -13.32 -14.70
C ALA A 36 -6.54 -12.51 -14.72
N LEU A 37 -5.81 -12.45 -13.60
CA LEU A 37 -4.50 -11.79 -13.50
C LEU A 37 -3.43 -12.50 -14.33
N ARG A 38 -3.33 -13.83 -14.26
CA ARG A 38 -2.38 -14.62 -15.09
C ARG A 38 -2.65 -14.45 -16.58
N THR A 39 -3.92 -14.32 -16.97
CA THR A 39 -4.32 -14.01 -18.34
C THR A 39 -4.07 -12.55 -18.71
N GLY A 40 -3.70 -11.68 -17.76
CA GLY A 40 -3.31 -10.29 -17.97
C GLY A 40 -4.47 -9.30 -17.95
N LEU A 41 -5.35 -9.43 -16.96
CA LEU A 41 -6.43 -8.47 -16.64
C LEU A 41 -5.98 -7.00 -16.68
N LEU A 42 -4.73 -6.71 -16.29
CA LEU A 42 -4.21 -5.35 -16.19
C LEU A 42 -3.92 -4.70 -17.56
N ASP A 43 -3.49 -5.49 -18.54
CA ASP A 43 -2.93 -4.97 -19.80
C ASP A 43 -3.74 -5.35 -21.04
N ALA A 44 -4.70 -6.28 -20.91
CA ALA A 44 -5.49 -6.72 -22.05
C ALA A 44 -6.36 -5.61 -22.65
N ALA A 45 -6.57 -5.61 -23.96
CA ALA A 45 -7.59 -4.77 -24.57
C ALA A 45 -8.99 -5.34 -24.28
N ASP A 46 -9.99 -4.46 -24.13
CA ASP A 46 -11.38 -4.90 -24.04
C ASP A 46 -11.88 -5.38 -25.42
N CYS A 47 -12.85 -6.28 -25.42
CA CYS A 47 -13.56 -6.67 -26.63
C CYS A 47 -14.67 -5.65 -26.95
N PRO A 48 -14.62 -4.92 -28.08
CA PRO A 48 -15.66 -3.94 -28.42
C PRO A 48 -17.02 -4.58 -28.72
N GLN A 49 -17.04 -5.86 -29.12
CA GLN A 49 -18.26 -6.62 -29.46
C GLN A 49 -18.94 -7.27 -28.24
N CYS A 50 -18.26 -7.31 -27.08
CA CYS A 50 -18.89 -7.79 -25.85
C CYS A 50 -20.05 -6.89 -25.41
N ALA A 51 -21.04 -7.45 -24.72
CA ALA A 51 -22.11 -6.65 -24.12
C ALA A 51 -21.55 -5.57 -23.17
N PRO A 52 -22.16 -4.38 -23.07
CA PRO A 52 -21.67 -3.29 -22.22
C PRO A 52 -21.42 -3.71 -20.76
N ALA A 53 -22.34 -4.46 -20.17
CA ALA A 53 -22.20 -4.97 -18.81
C ALA A 53 -20.97 -5.91 -18.64
N CYS A 54 -20.62 -6.66 -19.68
CA CYS A 54 -19.44 -7.52 -19.65
C CYS A 54 -18.15 -6.70 -19.67
N ARG A 55 -18.08 -5.68 -20.54
CA ARG A 55 -16.93 -4.77 -20.59
C ARG A 55 -16.79 -4.01 -19.27
N GLU A 56 -17.89 -3.49 -18.74
CA GLU A 56 -17.89 -2.75 -17.48
C GLU A 56 -17.37 -3.61 -16.31
N ARG A 57 -17.78 -4.88 -16.21
CA ARG A 57 -17.25 -5.79 -15.18
C ARG A 57 -15.73 -5.97 -15.29
N THR A 58 -15.21 -6.20 -16.49
CA THR A 58 -13.76 -6.35 -16.71
C THR A 58 -13.01 -5.06 -16.38
N GLN A 59 -13.53 -3.91 -16.82
CA GLN A 59 -12.93 -2.61 -16.55
C GLN A 59 -12.97 -2.26 -15.06
N ALA A 60 -14.08 -2.51 -14.38
CA ALA A 60 -14.22 -2.30 -12.95
C ALA A 60 -13.21 -3.15 -12.16
N ALA A 61 -13.07 -4.44 -12.51
CA ALA A 61 -12.07 -5.32 -11.91
C ALA A 61 -10.64 -4.80 -12.12
N ARG A 62 -10.31 -4.33 -13.34
CA ARG A 62 -9.01 -3.70 -13.63
C ARG A 62 -8.78 -2.46 -12.78
N ARG A 63 -9.73 -1.51 -12.77
CA ARG A 63 -9.63 -0.25 -12.01
C ARG A 63 -9.44 -0.54 -10.52
N ALA A 64 -10.22 -1.47 -9.96
CA ALA A 64 -10.09 -1.88 -8.56
C ALA A 64 -8.69 -2.43 -8.26
N ARG A 65 -8.13 -3.28 -9.14
CA ARG A 65 -6.79 -3.85 -8.95
C ARG A 65 -5.70 -2.79 -9.04
N LEU A 66 -5.74 -1.91 -10.03
CA LEU A 66 -4.79 -0.82 -10.18
C LEU A 66 -4.83 0.13 -8.97
N ALA A 67 -6.03 0.47 -8.48
CA ALA A 67 -6.20 1.28 -7.28
C ALA A 67 -5.57 0.61 -6.04
N ALA A 68 -5.76 -0.71 -5.88
CA ALA A 68 -5.17 -1.47 -4.78
C ALA A 68 -3.62 -1.50 -4.85
N LEU A 69 -3.04 -1.65 -6.05
CA LEU A 69 -1.59 -1.61 -6.25
C LEU A 69 -1.03 -0.23 -5.91
N ALA A 70 -1.64 0.83 -6.43
CA ALA A 70 -1.25 2.21 -6.10
C ALA A 70 -1.34 2.49 -4.60
N ALA A 71 -2.35 1.95 -3.90
CA ALA A 71 -2.46 2.08 -2.45
C ALA A 71 -1.30 1.39 -1.71
N ARG A 72 -0.91 0.19 -2.14
CA ARG A 72 0.24 -0.54 -1.59
C ARG A 72 1.54 0.24 -1.81
N GLU A 73 1.72 0.86 -2.98
CA GLU A 73 2.88 1.69 -3.28
C GLU A 73 2.95 2.93 -2.38
N ARG A 74 1.82 3.64 -2.20
CA ARG A 74 1.75 4.78 -1.26
C ARG A 74 2.12 4.38 0.17
N TYR A 75 1.64 3.21 0.61
CA TYR A 75 1.98 2.66 1.92
C TYR A 75 3.49 2.40 2.04
N ARG A 76 4.09 1.70 1.06
CA ARG A 76 5.54 1.43 1.03
C ARG A 76 6.36 2.72 1.04
N ALA A 77 5.96 3.70 0.25
CA ALA A 77 6.62 5.00 0.20
C ALA A 77 6.54 5.73 1.56
N ARG A 78 5.38 5.69 2.23
CA ARG A 78 5.23 6.25 3.58
C ARG A 78 6.12 5.53 4.59
N ALA A 79 6.14 4.19 4.57
CA ALA A 79 6.97 3.39 5.46
C ALA A 79 8.47 3.72 5.28
N ALA A 80 8.94 3.82 4.04
CA ALA A 80 10.32 4.20 3.73
C ALA A 80 10.68 5.60 4.28
N ARG A 81 9.77 6.59 4.14
CA ARG A 81 9.98 7.93 4.72
C ARG A 81 10.08 7.90 6.23
N LEU A 82 9.21 7.14 6.90
CA LEU A 82 9.22 7.01 8.36
C LEU A 82 10.48 6.30 8.85
N ALA A 83 10.92 5.25 8.16
CA ALA A 83 12.15 4.53 8.46
C ALA A 83 13.38 5.46 8.40
N ARG A 84 13.49 6.30 7.35
CA ARG A 84 14.57 7.29 7.24
C ARG A 84 14.58 8.27 8.42
N ARG A 85 13.43 8.86 8.74
CA ARG A 85 13.31 9.77 9.89
C ARG A 85 13.61 9.10 11.23
N ALA A 86 13.26 7.82 11.38
CA ALA A 86 13.56 7.06 12.58
C ALA A 86 15.07 6.81 12.72
N GLN A 87 15.76 6.48 11.62
CA GLN A 87 17.21 6.31 11.57
C GLN A 87 17.94 7.62 11.87
N GLU A 88 17.51 8.73 11.29
CA GLU A 88 18.05 10.07 11.55
C GLU A 88 17.97 10.43 13.04
N ARG A 89 16.77 10.34 13.63
CA ARG A 89 16.59 10.56 15.08
C ARG A 89 17.35 9.57 15.95
N ALA A 90 17.63 8.36 15.48
CA ALA A 90 18.46 7.41 16.20
C ALA A 90 19.94 7.83 16.18
N ARG A 91 20.44 8.31 15.03
CA ARG A 91 21.79 8.87 14.90
C ARG A 91 21.99 10.12 15.75
N GLU A 92 21.03 11.05 15.74
CA GLU A 92 21.07 12.23 16.60
C GLU A 92 21.12 11.86 18.08
N ARG A 93 20.30 10.90 18.53
CA ARG A 93 20.32 10.40 19.91
C ARG A 93 21.63 9.71 20.28
N ALA A 94 22.23 8.97 19.35
CA ALA A 94 23.54 8.36 19.56
C ALA A 94 24.66 9.40 19.64
N ALA A 95 24.60 10.44 18.79
CA ALA A 95 25.57 11.54 18.79
C ALA A 95 25.42 12.47 20.01
N ALA A 96 24.21 12.63 20.54
CA ALA A 96 23.92 13.43 21.72
C ALA A 96 24.17 12.70 23.05
N GLN A 97 24.80 11.52 23.04
CA GLN A 97 25.25 10.89 24.29
C GLN A 97 26.21 11.85 25.00
N PRO A 98 26.01 12.13 26.30
CA PRO A 98 26.84 13.08 27.03
C PRO A 98 28.28 12.61 26.95
N ALA A 99 29.15 13.49 26.45
CA ALA A 99 30.58 13.22 26.44
C ALA A 99 31.02 12.91 27.88
N ALA A 100 31.79 11.84 28.06
CA ALA A 100 32.38 11.54 29.36
C ALA A 100 33.19 12.76 29.82
N GLY A 101 32.75 13.42 30.91
CA GLY A 101 33.35 14.66 31.41
C GLY A 101 32.54 15.95 31.19
N ALA A 102 31.28 15.89 30.74
CA ALA A 102 30.42 17.08 30.73
C ALA A 102 30.34 17.70 32.15
N PRO A 103 30.53 19.03 32.29
CA PRO A 103 30.57 19.67 33.61
C PRO A 103 29.26 19.45 34.35
N ALA A 104 29.36 19.06 35.61
CA ALA A 104 28.20 18.86 36.47
C ALA A 104 27.38 20.15 36.56
N LEU A 105 26.05 20.01 36.50
CA LEU A 105 25.15 21.15 36.64
C LEU A 105 25.37 21.81 38.01
N PRO A 106 25.47 23.15 38.09
CA PRO A 106 25.58 23.83 39.38
C PRO A 106 24.41 23.45 40.29
N GLU A 107 24.70 23.21 41.56
CA GLU A 107 23.77 22.62 42.54
C GLU A 107 22.49 23.46 42.71
N ALA A 108 22.62 24.79 42.63
CA ALA A 108 21.48 25.72 42.64
C ALA A 108 20.51 25.51 41.46
N ALA A 109 21.03 25.21 40.27
CA ALA A 109 20.22 24.93 39.08
C ALA A 109 19.54 23.57 39.18
N ALA A 110 20.22 22.56 39.72
CA ALA A 110 19.63 21.24 39.97
C ALA A 110 18.47 21.32 40.99
N ALA A 111 18.65 22.09 42.07
CA ALA A 111 17.61 22.32 43.07
C ALA A 111 16.39 23.08 42.49
N ALA A 112 16.61 24.05 41.60
CA ALA A 112 15.53 24.76 40.91
C ALA A 112 14.72 23.82 39.99
N LEU A 113 15.40 22.96 39.23
CA LEU A 113 14.78 21.93 38.38
C LEU A 113 13.96 20.92 39.21
N ALA A 114 14.49 20.45 40.33
CA ALA A 114 13.78 19.53 41.21
C ALA A 114 12.46 20.11 41.74
N ARG A 115 12.46 21.39 42.14
CA ARG A 115 11.25 22.11 42.57
C ARG A 115 10.23 22.28 41.43
N ALA A 116 10.70 22.58 40.22
CA ALA A 116 9.84 22.70 39.05
C ALA A 116 9.16 21.37 38.68
N LEU A 117 9.92 20.26 38.70
CA LEU A 117 9.38 18.91 38.47
C LEU A 117 8.35 18.52 39.53
N ALA A 118 8.59 18.83 40.81
CA ALA A 118 7.64 18.56 41.88
C ALA A 118 6.31 19.32 41.68
N LYS A 119 6.37 20.61 41.31
CA LYS A 119 5.18 21.41 40.97
C LYS A 119 4.44 20.86 39.75
N ALA A 120 5.15 20.44 38.70
CA ALA A 120 4.53 19.90 37.49
C ALA A 120 3.78 18.58 37.78
N ARG A 121 4.38 17.69 38.59
CA ARG A 121 3.72 16.43 39.01
C ARG A 121 2.48 16.67 39.86
N GLN A 122 2.47 17.70 40.70
CA GLN A 122 1.29 18.08 41.49
C GLN A 122 0.15 18.63 40.61
N ARG A 123 0.45 19.36 39.53
CA ARG A 123 -0.54 19.87 38.56
C ARG A 123 -1.12 18.80 37.62
N HIS A 124 -0.51 17.61 37.55
CA HIS A 124 -0.94 16.48 36.72
C HIS A 124 -1.50 15.31 37.54
N LYS A 125 -1.75 15.51 38.83
CA LYS A 125 -2.56 14.58 39.63
C LYS A 125 -4.03 14.77 39.22
N PRO A 126 -4.75 13.72 38.81
CA PRO A 126 -6.14 13.81 38.36
C PRO A 126 -7.06 14.31 39.47
#